data_AF-A0A2N2MVK6-F1
#
_entry.id   AF-A0A2N2MVK6-F1
#
_cell.length_a   1.000
_cell.length_b   1.000
_cell.length_c   1.000
_cell.angle_alpha   90.00
_cell.angle_beta   90.00
_cell.angle_gamma   90.00
#
_symmetry.space_group_name_H-M   'P 1'
#
loop_
_entity.id
_entity.type
_entity.pdbx_description
1 polymer ?
#
loop_
_entity_poly.entity_id
_entity_poly.type
_entity_poly.pdbx_seq_one_letter_code
_entity_poly.pdbx_strand_id
1 'polypeptide(L)'
;MDTIIDGYSSKVLVAYPTAINDPNDGPVFVRLCPVCGRFVKADDSVKCNIDGVPSKEPNATCKKHGRVRMDFYCWISDGWEE
;
A
#
# COMPACT_ATOMS: atom_id res chain seq x y z
N MET A 1 -16.46 13.58 -0.07
CA MET A 1 -16.83 12.72 -1.22
C MET A 1 -15.59 11.92 -1.53
N ASP A 2 -15.57 10.63 -1.19
CA ASP A 2 -14.42 9.76 -1.47
C ASP A 2 -14.50 9.33 -2.93
N THR A 3 -13.75 10.02 -3.79
CA THR A 3 -13.58 9.61 -5.19
C THR A 3 -12.75 8.33 -5.18
N ILE A 4 -13.37 7.21 -5.57
CA ILE A 4 -12.67 5.92 -5.69
C ILE A 4 -11.82 5.99 -6.95
N ILE A 5 -10.54 6.32 -6.79
CA ILE A 5 -9.53 6.12 -7.83
C ILE A 5 -9.14 4.63 -7.72
N ASP A 6 -9.22 3.89 -8.82
CA ASP A 6 -8.87 2.46 -8.84
C ASP A 6 -7.44 2.28 -8.32
N GLY A 7 -7.35 1.75 -7.10
CA GLY A 7 -6.14 1.85 -6.29
C GLY A 7 -5.06 0.81 -6.62
N TYR A 8 -3.91 0.98 -5.96
CA TYR A 8 -2.70 0.21 -6.22
C TYR A 8 -2.91 -1.31 -6.13
N SER A 9 -2.18 -2.03 -6.97
CA SER A 9 -2.06 -3.49 -6.88
C SER A 9 -1.31 -3.85 -5.60
N SER A 10 -1.99 -4.54 -4.68
CA SER A 10 -1.40 -5.02 -3.43
C SER A 10 -0.37 -6.15 -3.64
N LYS A 11 -0.20 -6.61 -4.89
CA LYS A 11 0.63 -7.74 -5.32
C LYS A 11 2.08 -7.36 -5.62
N VAL A 12 2.39 -6.08 -5.74
CA VAL A 12 3.76 -5.63 -5.99
C VAL A 12 4.54 -5.65 -4.68
N LEU A 13 5.52 -6.55 -4.60
CA LEU A 13 6.24 -6.87 -3.36
C LEU A 13 7.44 -5.95 -3.11
N VAL A 14 8.08 -5.43 -4.15
CA VAL A 14 9.12 -4.39 -4.09
C VAL A 14 9.24 -3.86 -5.52
N ALA A 15 8.97 -2.57 -5.74
CA ALA A 15 9.51 -1.87 -6.89
C ALA A 15 10.45 -0.81 -6.33
N TYR A 16 11.70 -0.81 -6.77
CA TYR A 16 12.61 0.32 -6.58
C TYR A 16 12.50 1.20 -7.83
N PRO A 17 11.93 2.40 -7.77
CA PRO A 17 12.03 3.36 -8.86
C PRO A 17 13.02 4.44 -8.45
N THR A 18 14.17 4.44 -9.12
CA THR A 18 15.00 5.63 -9.19
C THR A 18 14.32 6.64 -10.13
N ALA A 19 14.00 7.81 -9.59
CA ALA A 19 13.69 9.07 -10.28
C ALA A 19 12.28 9.27 -10.88
N ILE A 20 11.41 9.92 -10.09
CA ILE A 20 10.51 11.08 -10.37
C ILE A 20 9.54 11.02 -11.58
N ASN A 21 9.60 10.04 -12.50
CA ASN A 21 8.68 9.91 -13.63
C ASN A 21 8.30 8.45 -13.98
N ASP A 22 8.49 7.51 -13.06
CA ASP A 22 8.19 6.10 -13.29
C ASP A 22 6.80 5.74 -12.71
N PRO A 23 5.84 5.19 -13.50
CA PRO A 23 4.56 4.68 -13.01
C PRO A 23 4.66 3.59 -11.92
N ASN A 24 5.88 3.20 -11.54
CA ASN A 24 6.18 2.27 -10.46
C ASN A 24 6.42 2.92 -9.08
N ASP A 25 6.32 4.24 -8.92
CA ASP A 25 6.57 4.97 -7.65
C ASP A 25 5.37 4.94 -6.67
N GLY A 26 4.79 3.75 -6.50
CA GLY A 26 3.65 3.50 -5.63
C GLY A 26 4.05 2.97 -4.24
N PRO A 27 3.11 2.97 -3.28
CA PRO A 27 3.33 2.41 -1.95
C PRO A 27 3.67 0.91 -2.04
N VAL A 28 4.73 0.50 -1.35
CA VAL A 28 5.18 -0.89 -1.24
C VAL A 28 4.59 -1.53 0.00
N PHE A 29 3.72 -2.54 -0.18
CA PHE A 29 3.01 -3.19 0.93
C PHE A 29 3.80 -4.35 1.55
N VAL A 30 3.93 -4.33 2.87
CA VAL A 30 4.52 -5.42 3.67
C VAL A 30 3.48 -6.51 3.87
N ARG A 31 3.67 -7.66 3.22
CA ARG A 31 2.74 -8.80 3.27
C ARG A 31 2.80 -9.62 4.56
N LEU A 32 2.87 -8.95 5.72
CA LEU A 32 2.89 -9.59 7.03
C LEU A 32 1.71 -9.11 7.88
N CYS A 33 1.20 -10.00 8.73
CA CYS A 33 0.20 -9.62 9.71
C CYS A 33 0.87 -8.79 10.82
N PRO A 34 0.40 -7.58 11.13
CA PRO A 34 1.02 -6.72 12.15
C PRO A 34 0.92 -7.32 13.57
N VAL A 35 0.04 -8.31 13.78
CA VAL A 35 -0.19 -8.94 15.10
C VAL A 35 0.69 -10.18 15.32
N CYS A 36 0.94 -11.01 14.30
CA CYS A 36 1.72 -12.25 14.47
C CYS A 36 2.88 -12.43 13.49
N GLY A 37 3.16 -11.48 12.61
CA GLY A 37 4.27 -11.53 11.67
C GLY A 37 4.19 -12.64 10.61
N ARG A 38 3.05 -13.34 10.48
CA ARG A 38 2.85 -14.36 9.43
C ARG A 38 2.47 -13.71 8.10
N PHE A 39 2.83 -14.35 6.99
CA PHE A 39 2.39 -13.93 5.68
C PHE A 39 0.86 -13.86 5.58
N VAL A 40 0.37 -12.79 4.97
CA VAL A 40 -1.06 -12.54 4.73
C VAL A 40 -1.39 -12.68 3.25
N LYS A 41 -2.64 -13.06 2.96
CA LYS A 41 -3.19 -12.99 1.61
C LYS A 41 -3.71 -11.57 1.39
N ALA A 42 -3.03 -10.78 0.57
CA ALA A 42 -3.52 -9.45 0.22
C ALA A 42 -4.71 -9.53 -0.76
N ASP A 43 -5.51 -8.47 -0.76
CA ASP A 43 -6.64 -8.32 -1.69
C ASP A 43 -6.16 -8.02 -3.12
N ASP A 44 -7.03 -7.96 -4.11
CA ASP A 44 -6.59 -7.63 -5.46
C ASP A 44 -6.25 -6.13 -5.63
N SER A 45 -6.86 -5.25 -4.83
CA SER A 45 -6.63 -3.80 -4.84
C SER A 45 -6.72 -3.20 -3.43
N VAL A 46 -6.16 -1.99 -3.26
CA VAL A 46 -6.24 -1.22 -2.01
C VAL A 46 -6.98 0.09 -2.25
N LYS A 47 -7.97 0.43 -1.42
CA LYS A 47 -8.65 1.72 -1.49
C LYS A 47 -7.69 2.84 -1.10
N CYS A 48 -7.67 3.92 -1.87
CA CYS A 48 -6.88 5.12 -1.59
C CYS A 48 -7.81 6.32 -1.40
N ASN A 49 -7.34 7.33 -0.67
CA ASN A 49 -8.02 8.62 -0.61
C ASN A 49 -7.72 9.45 -1.87
N ILE A 50 -8.27 10.67 -1.94
CA ILE A 50 -8.07 11.59 -3.07
C ILE A 50 -6.60 11.98 -3.27
N ASP A 51 -5.81 11.97 -2.20
CA ASP A 51 -4.37 12.29 -2.22
C ASP A 51 -3.50 11.09 -2.61
N GLY A 52 -4.10 9.95 -3.00
CA GLY A 52 -3.38 8.73 -3.37
C GLY A 52 -2.83 7.94 -2.18
N VAL A 53 -3.15 8.33 -0.94
CA VAL A 53 -2.71 7.63 0.27
C VAL A 53 -3.60 6.39 0.52
N PRO A 54 -3.01 5.20 0.72
CA PRO A 54 -3.77 4.01 1.09
C PRO A 54 -4.62 4.20 2.34
N SER A 55 -5.87 3.77 2.26
CA SER A 55 -6.85 3.85 3.35
C SER A 55 -6.37 3.12 4.62
N LYS A 56 -6.96 3.50 5.76
CA LYS A 56 -6.79 2.81 7.05
C LYS A 56 -7.62 1.51 7.14
N GLU A 57 -8.44 1.21 6.14
CA GLU A 57 -9.22 -0.02 6.08
C GLU A 57 -8.36 -1.28 5.87
N PRO A 58 -8.80 -2.46 6.35
CA PRO A 58 -8.11 -3.72 6.10
C PRO A 58 -8.00 -4.05 4.60
N ASN A 59 -6.81 -4.44 4.14
CA ASN A 59 -6.48 -4.74 2.74
C ASN A 59 -5.85 -6.14 2.54
N ALA A 60 -5.85 -6.96 3.59
CA ALA A 60 -5.36 -8.33 3.56
C ALA A 60 -6.07 -9.24 4.57
N THR A 61 -5.85 -10.54 4.44
CA THR A 61 -6.39 -11.57 5.33
C THR A 61 -5.27 -12.41 5.94
N CYS A 62 -5.17 -12.39 7.27
CA CYS A 62 -4.38 -13.32 8.07
C CYS A 62 -5.21 -14.56 8.42
N LYS A 63 -4.65 -15.76 8.22
CA LYS A 63 -5.32 -17.02 8.57
C LYS A 63 -5.67 -17.14 10.07
N LYS A 64 -4.97 -16.42 10.95
CA LYS A 64 -5.18 -16.45 12.41
C LYS A 64 -6.10 -15.34 12.91
N HIS A 65 -5.97 -14.12 12.38
CA HIS A 65 -6.63 -12.92 12.92
C HIS A 65 -7.71 -12.34 12.01
N GLY A 66 -7.96 -12.95 10.85
CA GLY A 66 -8.94 -12.46 9.89
C GLY A 66 -8.43 -11.25 9.10
N ARG A 67 -9.29 -10.26 8.92
CA ARG A 67 -8.99 -9.05 8.15
C ARG A 67 -7.97 -8.18 8.87
N VAL A 68 -6.92 -7.78 8.17
CA VAL A 68 -5.85 -6.91 8.71
C VAL A 68 -5.44 -5.88 7.67
N ARG A 69 -4.88 -4.77 8.16
CA ARG A 69 -4.20 -3.76 7.32
C ARG A 69 -2.73 -4.13 7.22
N MET A 70 -2.20 -4.20 6.01
CA MET A 70 -0.76 -4.28 5.75
C MET A 70 -0.15 -2.91 5.92
N ASP A 71 1.01 -2.86 6.57
CA ASP A 71 1.85 -1.67 6.55
C ASP A 71 2.43 -1.46 5.15
N PHE A 72 2.75 -0.21 4.82
CA PHE A 72 3.37 0.13 3.56
C PHE A 72 4.46 1.17 3.76
N TYR A 73 5.44 1.14 2.86
CA TYR A 73 6.44 2.18 2.71
C TYR A 73 6.08 3.00 1.49
N CYS A 74 6.11 4.32 1.64
CA CYS A 74 6.06 5.25 0.51
C CYS A 74 7.22 6.22 0.63
N TRP A 75 7.78 6.61 -0.50
CA TRP A 75 8.73 7.71 -0.55
C TRP A 75 7.92 8.99 -0.54
N ILE A 76 8.19 9.87 0.42
CA ILE A 76 7.70 11.23 0.29
C ILE A 76 8.69 11.89 -0.66
N SER A 77 8.27 12.17 -1.89
CA SER A 77 8.98 13.12 -2.73
C SER A 77 8.72 14.49 -2.11
N ASP A 78 9.38 14.78 -1.00
CA ASP A 78 9.47 16.13 -0.50
C ASP A 78 10.14 16.92 -1.63
N GLY A 79 9.35 17.64 -2.41
CA GLY A 79 9.85 18.76 -3.19
C GLY A 79 10.33 19.79 -2.19
N TRP A 80 11.51 19.58 -1.59
CA TRP A 80 12.28 20.65 -1.00
C TRP A 80 12.70 21.53 -2.17
N GLU A 81 11.85 22.47 -2.55
CA GLU A 81 12.26 23.66 -3.27
C GLU A 81 13.24 24.39 -2.35
N GLU A 82 14.54 24.34 -2.68
CA GLU A 82 15.54 25.30 -2.17
C GLU A 82 15.36 26.66 -2.85
#